data_AF-A0A0C3HX84-F1
#
_entry.id   AF-A0A0C3HX84-F1
#
_cell.length_a   1.000
_cell.length_b   1.000
_cell.length_c   1.000
_cell.angle_alpha   90.00
_cell.angle_beta   90.00
_cell.angle_gamma   90.00
#
_symmetry.space_group_name_H-M   'P 1'
#
loop_
_entity.id
_entity.type
_entity.pdbx_description
1 polymer ?
#
loop_
_entity_poly.entity_id
_entity_poly.type
_entity_poly.pdbx_seq_one_letter_code
_entity_poly.pdbx_strand_id
1 'polypeptide(L)'
;MFSISRSRALQSLAWSVDPSNNVEYIEAWKFSSDCSVIADNPRHGRLNDSKIEEWLRHDGLYAMPVPIDPDSNFEGGIRLVICEREWYQPPSFSMSMQSYLRIEEEFSLPQATLHALTNKCGIFSRYVEYDEKRPGKLKRIGIVVKAAQKYQVGNYGLSLSHDFETHVTTGLLHGTGVMNNRNDFPAWKESPSVEIFDLIKSVPHLWSQPMLLPAILLQHHISRAEIFCTLHLDDKANRLQNQLGMSRAGRLHLLRGPYGDPAGERPIKDTKVNLHNLTGELNTCITELIRFCRVSDWECDCVEFLARTLDEVASTAEFHAYSNLPEAREIRECIEYLASAAKGLKGHNNKTKERLQADFNVLSSLIAQIDNKLTAKMAATSSRDSTAMKTLALITTLFLPGTFVATVFSTGMFNWQSSAPNSSSQIVSSYIWIYWAFTIPLTITVAFSWRLWWAWEKRHLDRDVLLEIEKIEESASLNSWTKRDSGKEVEMSGPVFESALPSLRRRIGKKDDAEKKI
;
A
#
# COMPACT_ATOMS: atom_id res chain seq x y z
N MET A 1 28.82 -15.10 19.13
CA MET A 1 27.48 -14.50 18.92
C MET A 1 26.79 -15.06 17.68
N PHE A 2 27.48 -15.15 16.53
CA PHE A 2 26.92 -15.61 15.26
C PHE A 2 26.60 -17.12 15.16
N SER A 3 27.35 -18.00 15.83
CA SER A 3 27.13 -19.46 15.78
C SER A 3 25.77 -19.88 16.36
N ILE A 4 25.37 -19.31 17.50
CA ILE A 4 24.06 -19.60 18.13
C ILE A 4 22.92 -19.11 17.24
N SER A 5 23.03 -17.90 16.67
CA SER A 5 22.05 -17.34 15.74
C SER A 5 21.91 -18.19 14.48
N ARG A 6 23.02 -18.69 13.94
CA ARG A 6 23.06 -19.61 12.80
C ARG A 6 22.39 -20.94 13.11
N SER A 7 22.73 -21.58 14.23
CA SER A 7 22.11 -22.84 14.64
C SER A 7 20.59 -22.69 14.84
N ARG A 8 20.14 -21.60 15.46
CA ARG A 8 18.71 -21.29 15.60
C ARG A 8 18.03 -21.08 14.25
N ALA A 9 18.69 -20.42 13.30
CA ALA A 9 18.13 -20.21 11.98
C ALA A 9 18.05 -21.52 11.17
N LEU A 10 19.01 -22.44 11.29
CA LEU A 10 18.93 -23.77 10.68
C LEU A 10 17.77 -24.60 11.26
N GLN A 11 17.57 -24.52 12.58
CA GLN A 11 16.49 -25.24 13.29
C GLN A 11 15.10 -24.65 13.05
N SER A 12 15.00 -23.36 12.68
CA SER A 12 13.71 -22.72 12.40
C SER A 12 13.20 -22.96 10.97
N LEU A 13 14.06 -23.50 10.11
CA LEU A 13 13.73 -23.92 8.75
C LEU A 13 13.23 -25.36 8.72
N ALA A 14 12.20 -25.60 7.93
CA ALA A 14 11.76 -26.95 7.61
C ALA A 14 12.45 -27.44 6.33
N TRP A 15 13.08 -28.60 6.38
CA TRP A 15 13.77 -29.20 5.24
C TRP A 15 12.91 -30.35 4.72
N SER A 16 12.37 -30.19 3.52
CA SER A 16 11.42 -31.12 2.92
C SER A 16 12.13 -31.94 1.86
N VAL A 17 12.20 -33.25 2.09
CA VAL A 17 12.76 -34.23 1.14
C VAL A 17 11.61 -35.12 0.67
N ASP A 18 10.68 -34.54 -0.09
CA ASP A 18 9.68 -35.33 -0.79
C ASP A 18 10.32 -35.93 -2.06
N PRO A 19 10.19 -37.22 -2.37
CA PRO A 19 10.66 -37.80 -3.63
C PRO A 19 10.12 -37.11 -4.91
N SER A 20 9.05 -36.31 -4.84
CA SER A 20 8.61 -35.46 -5.96
C SER A 20 9.27 -34.07 -5.99
N ASN A 21 9.95 -33.67 -4.92
CA ASN A 21 10.55 -32.36 -4.77
C ASN A 21 12.02 -32.39 -5.18
N ASN A 22 12.29 -31.72 -6.29
CA ASN A 22 13.62 -31.56 -6.85
C ASN A 22 14.05 -30.11 -6.72
N VAL A 23 15.35 -29.87 -6.55
CA VAL A 23 15.92 -28.55 -6.84
C VAL A 23 16.11 -28.44 -8.35
N GLU A 24 16.13 -27.22 -8.88
CA GLU A 24 16.56 -26.98 -10.26
C GLU A 24 18.01 -26.49 -10.28
N TYR A 25 18.70 -26.65 -11.40
CA TYR A 25 20.06 -26.13 -11.58
C TYR A 25 20.22 -25.47 -12.93
N ILE A 26 21.07 -24.45 -12.98
CA ILE A 26 21.55 -23.82 -14.21
C ILE A 26 23.07 -23.91 -14.23
N GLU A 27 23.63 -24.34 -15.35
CA GLU A 27 25.07 -24.27 -15.62
C GLU A 27 25.32 -23.61 -16.96
N ALA A 28 26.28 -22.70 -17.00
CA ALA A 28 26.72 -22.06 -18.22
C ALA A 28 28.24 -21.90 -18.17
N TRP A 29 28.93 -22.47 -19.15
CA TRP A 29 30.39 -22.51 -19.16
C TRP A 29 30.92 -21.69 -20.32
N LYS A 30 31.77 -20.69 -20.02
CA LYS A 30 32.37 -19.83 -21.03
C LYS A 30 33.72 -20.38 -21.44
N PHE A 31 33.92 -20.47 -22.75
CA PHE A 31 35.19 -20.83 -23.36
C PHE A 31 35.56 -19.80 -24.42
N SER A 32 36.82 -19.79 -24.84
CA SER A 32 37.31 -18.87 -25.88
C SER A 32 36.72 -19.13 -27.27
N SER A 33 36.27 -20.37 -27.53
CA SER A 33 35.49 -20.73 -28.72
C SER A 33 34.02 -20.34 -28.58
N ASP A 34 33.32 -20.22 -29.71
CA ASP A 34 31.90 -19.83 -29.72
C ASP A 34 31.05 -20.85 -28.93
N CYS A 35 30.52 -20.40 -27.79
CA CYS A 35 29.73 -21.21 -26.87
C CYS A 35 28.43 -21.75 -27.50
N SER A 36 27.95 -21.13 -28.60
CA SER A 36 26.76 -21.60 -29.33
C SER A 36 26.96 -22.93 -30.08
N VAL A 37 28.22 -23.32 -30.27
CA VAL A 37 28.62 -24.55 -30.98
C VAL A 37 28.84 -25.72 -30.01
N ILE A 38 28.93 -25.44 -28.70
CA ILE A 38 29.16 -26.47 -27.67
C ILE A 38 27.84 -27.18 -27.37
N ALA A 39 27.77 -28.46 -27.72
CA ALA A 39 26.63 -29.30 -27.38
C ALA A 39 26.44 -29.32 -25.85
N ASP A 40 25.19 -29.20 -25.41
CA ASP A 40 24.82 -29.29 -23.99
C ASP A 40 25.40 -28.16 -23.10
N ASN A 41 25.46 -26.93 -23.63
CA ASN A 41 25.82 -25.71 -22.90
C ASN A 41 25.03 -24.49 -23.48
N PRO A 42 24.30 -23.69 -22.68
CA PRO A 42 24.06 -23.82 -21.24
C PRO A 42 23.02 -24.90 -20.91
N ARG A 43 23.04 -25.39 -19.67
CA ARG A 43 22.18 -26.46 -19.15
C ARG A 43 21.17 -25.91 -18.14
N HIS A 44 19.93 -26.41 -18.19
CA HIS A 44 18.92 -26.24 -17.15
C HIS A 44 18.23 -27.58 -16.91
N GLY A 45 18.10 -27.98 -15.65
CA GLY A 45 17.51 -29.27 -15.31
C GLY A 45 17.07 -29.37 -13.86
N ARG A 46 16.60 -30.56 -13.48
CA ARG A 46 16.16 -30.91 -12.12
C ARG A 46 17.11 -31.90 -11.47
N LEU A 47 17.40 -31.69 -10.20
CA LEU A 47 18.22 -32.55 -9.34
C LEU A 47 17.40 -33.03 -8.15
N ASN A 48 17.42 -34.34 -7.94
CA ASN A 48 16.95 -34.93 -6.69
C ASN A 48 18.02 -34.69 -5.61
N ASP A 49 17.62 -34.66 -4.34
CA ASP A 49 18.52 -34.42 -3.20
C ASP A 49 19.76 -35.34 -3.21
N SER A 50 19.58 -36.62 -3.58
CA SER A 50 20.67 -37.60 -3.65
C SER A 50 21.72 -37.33 -4.73
N LYS A 51 21.38 -36.55 -5.77
CA LYS A 51 22.27 -36.23 -6.90
C LYS A 51 22.97 -34.87 -6.74
N ILE A 52 22.63 -34.10 -5.70
CA ILE A 52 23.24 -32.78 -5.45
C ILE A 52 24.76 -32.93 -5.27
N GLU A 53 25.21 -33.94 -4.51
CA GLU A 53 26.64 -34.18 -4.29
C GLU A 53 27.38 -34.54 -5.60
N GLU A 54 26.80 -35.39 -6.44
CA GLU A 54 27.36 -35.77 -7.76
C GLU A 54 27.48 -34.54 -8.67
N TRP A 55 26.45 -33.69 -8.68
CA TRP A 55 26.45 -32.45 -9.44
C TRP A 55 27.49 -31.45 -8.92
N LEU A 56 27.59 -31.26 -7.59
CA LEU A 56 28.58 -30.35 -7.01
C LEU A 56 30.02 -30.74 -7.40
N ARG A 57 30.33 -32.04 -7.43
CA ARG A 57 31.65 -32.60 -7.76
C ARG A 57 32.00 -32.68 -9.25
N HIS A 58 31.07 -32.35 -10.15
CA HIS A 58 31.22 -32.55 -11.60
C HIS A 58 31.35 -34.02 -12.02
N ASP A 59 30.70 -34.93 -11.32
CA ASP A 59 30.78 -36.35 -11.62
C ASP A 59 29.72 -36.79 -12.66
N GLY A 60 30.05 -37.85 -13.40
CA GLY A 60 29.10 -38.56 -14.27
C GLY A 60 28.47 -37.67 -15.35
N LEU A 61 27.14 -37.52 -15.28
CA LEU A 61 26.35 -36.74 -16.24
C LEU A 61 26.51 -35.23 -16.10
N TYR A 62 27.14 -34.76 -15.01
CA TYR A 62 27.33 -33.35 -14.69
C TYR A 62 28.79 -32.90 -14.85
N ALA A 63 29.60 -33.72 -15.53
CA ALA A 63 30.93 -33.33 -15.94
C ALA A 63 30.89 -32.08 -16.80
N MET A 64 31.91 -31.24 -16.63
CA MET A 64 32.07 -30.01 -17.40
C MET A 64 32.09 -30.34 -18.90
N PRO A 65 31.35 -29.60 -19.74
CA PRO A 65 31.33 -29.85 -21.18
C PRO A 65 32.73 -29.66 -21.77
N VAL A 66 33.10 -30.54 -22.70
CA VAL A 66 34.38 -30.47 -23.41
C VAL A 66 34.18 -29.65 -24.69
N PRO A 67 34.94 -28.57 -24.90
CA PRO A 67 34.87 -27.81 -26.15
C PRO A 67 35.18 -28.69 -27.36
N ILE A 68 34.50 -28.44 -28.48
CA ILE A 68 34.78 -29.14 -29.75
C ILE A 68 36.17 -28.76 -30.28
N ASP A 69 36.56 -27.51 -30.07
CA ASP A 69 37.89 -27.00 -30.38
C ASP A 69 38.86 -27.31 -29.23
N PRO A 70 39.87 -28.18 -29.42
CA PRO A 70 40.82 -28.56 -28.38
C PRO A 70 41.72 -27.39 -27.93
N ASP A 71 41.85 -26.32 -28.72
CA ASP A 71 42.63 -25.12 -28.36
C ASP A 71 41.80 -24.12 -27.54
N SER A 72 40.52 -24.42 -27.28
CA SER A 72 39.62 -23.54 -26.56
C SER A 72 39.90 -23.53 -25.05
N ASN A 73 40.29 -22.37 -24.54
CA ASN A 73 40.54 -22.18 -23.11
C ASN A 73 39.25 -21.89 -22.34
N PHE A 74 39.25 -22.27 -21.07
CA PHE A 74 38.17 -21.95 -20.13
C PHE A 74 38.28 -20.49 -19.65
N GLU A 75 37.17 -19.75 -19.68
CA GLU A 75 37.13 -18.31 -19.38
C GLU A 75 36.20 -17.94 -18.21
N GLY A 76 35.53 -18.92 -17.60
CA GLY A 76 34.62 -18.72 -16.48
C GLY A 76 33.24 -19.32 -16.71
N GLY A 77 32.27 -18.93 -15.88
CA GLY A 77 30.92 -19.46 -16.02
C GLY A 77 30.00 -19.19 -14.84
N ILE A 78 28.86 -19.86 -14.89
CA ILE A 78 27.77 -19.74 -13.92
C ILE A 78 27.37 -21.14 -13.46
N ARG A 79 27.21 -21.30 -12.15
CA ARG A 79 26.53 -22.44 -11.54
C ARG A 79 25.51 -21.94 -10.54
N LEU A 80 24.24 -22.26 -10.75
CA LEU A 80 23.17 -21.79 -9.91
C LEU A 80 22.29 -22.95 -9.49
N VAL A 81 22.13 -23.15 -8.19
CA VAL A 81 21.10 -24.04 -7.63
C VAL A 81 19.86 -23.21 -7.37
N ILE A 82 18.70 -23.74 -7.76
CA ILE A 82 17.40 -23.10 -7.60
C ILE A 82 16.55 -23.95 -6.65
N CYS A 83 16.09 -23.32 -5.56
CA CYS A 83 15.34 -24.00 -4.53
C CYS A 83 13.97 -23.35 -4.30
N GLU A 84 12.93 -24.17 -4.31
CA GLU A 84 11.56 -23.73 -4.06
C GLU A 84 11.30 -23.61 -2.55
N ARG A 85 10.63 -22.52 -2.17
CA ARG A 85 10.16 -22.31 -0.81
C ARG A 85 8.70 -22.73 -0.71
N GLU A 86 8.45 -23.89 -0.11
CA GLU A 86 7.14 -24.54 -0.18
C GLU A 86 6.11 -23.96 0.79
N TRP A 87 6.52 -23.75 2.04
CA TRP A 87 5.65 -23.29 3.13
C TRP A 87 6.03 -21.90 3.63
N TYR A 88 5.00 -21.20 4.12
CA TYR A 88 5.15 -19.86 4.65
C TYR A 88 5.72 -19.87 6.07
N GLN A 89 5.19 -20.72 6.94
CA GLN A 89 5.57 -20.86 8.35
C GLN A 89 5.47 -22.33 8.82
N PRO A 90 6.57 -22.91 9.34
CA PRO A 90 7.94 -22.41 9.21
C PRO A 90 8.33 -22.29 7.72
N PRO A 91 9.28 -21.39 7.35
CA PRO A 91 9.82 -21.38 5.99
C PRO A 91 10.41 -22.75 5.67
N SER A 92 10.00 -23.36 4.56
CA SER A 92 10.50 -24.66 4.13
C SER A 92 11.15 -24.64 2.77
N PHE A 93 12.08 -25.56 2.53
CA PHE A 93 12.85 -25.68 1.30
C PHE A 93 12.84 -27.12 0.77
N SER A 94 12.79 -27.26 -0.55
CA SER A 94 12.76 -28.53 -1.29
C SER A 94 14.13 -29.22 -1.36
N MET A 95 14.85 -29.30 -0.24
CA MET A 95 16.14 -29.98 -0.12
C MET A 95 16.37 -30.43 1.33
N SER A 96 17.32 -31.34 1.54
CA SER A 96 17.76 -31.70 2.89
C SER A 96 18.70 -30.65 3.48
N MET A 97 18.72 -30.58 4.82
CA MET A 97 19.66 -29.71 5.55
C MET A 97 21.12 -30.04 5.21
N GLN A 98 21.44 -31.32 4.99
CA GLN A 98 22.79 -31.76 4.65
C GLN A 98 23.19 -31.24 3.26
N SER A 99 22.31 -31.36 2.27
CA SER A 99 22.52 -30.81 0.93
C SER A 99 22.73 -29.30 0.96
N TYR A 100 21.92 -28.56 1.73
CA TYR A 100 22.13 -27.12 1.89
C TYR A 100 23.53 -26.80 2.45
N LEU A 101 23.95 -27.50 3.50
CA LEU A 101 25.27 -27.26 4.11
C LEU A 101 26.41 -27.57 3.13
N ARG A 102 26.26 -28.59 2.30
CA ARG A 102 27.21 -28.92 1.22
C ARG A 102 27.27 -27.83 0.15
N ILE A 103 26.11 -27.36 -0.31
CA ILE A 103 26.03 -26.26 -1.29
C ILE A 103 26.67 -25.00 -0.71
N GLU A 104 26.35 -24.65 0.54
CA GLU A 104 26.89 -23.47 1.20
C GLU A 104 28.42 -23.51 1.35
N GLU A 105 28.97 -24.69 1.68
CA GLU A 105 30.41 -24.93 1.78
C GLU A 105 31.09 -24.85 0.42
N GLU A 106 30.62 -25.62 -0.57
CA GLU A 106 31.23 -25.72 -1.90
C GLU A 106 31.16 -24.39 -2.65
N PHE A 107 30.02 -23.70 -2.60
CA PHE A 107 29.85 -22.41 -3.28
C PHE A 107 30.43 -21.25 -2.47
N SER A 108 30.99 -21.52 -1.28
CA SER A 108 31.48 -20.47 -0.38
C SER A 108 30.45 -19.35 -0.20
N LEU A 109 29.19 -19.72 0.04
CA LEU A 109 28.10 -18.75 0.13
C LEU A 109 28.26 -17.88 1.38
N PRO A 110 27.86 -16.59 1.32
CA PRO A 110 27.88 -15.72 2.48
C PRO A 110 27.11 -16.27 3.67
N GLN A 111 27.61 -16.04 4.89
CA GLN A 111 26.93 -16.45 6.13
C GLN A 111 25.54 -15.83 6.30
N ALA A 112 25.26 -14.69 5.65
CA ALA A 112 23.94 -14.08 5.65
C ALA A 112 22.89 -14.81 4.78
N THR A 113 23.30 -15.78 3.95
CA THR A 113 22.38 -16.57 3.11
C THR A 113 21.26 -17.17 3.95
N LEU A 114 21.59 -17.81 5.06
CA LEU A 114 20.63 -18.43 5.96
C LEU A 114 19.62 -17.42 6.54
N HIS A 115 20.07 -16.20 6.84
CA HIS A 115 19.19 -15.14 7.29
C HIS A 115 18.30 -14.60 6.15
N ALA A 116 18.80 -14.57 4.92
CA ALA A 116 18.02 -14.21 3.73
C ALA A 116 16.90 -15.21 3.43
N LEU A 117 17.13 -16.50 3.66
CA LEU A 117 16.12 -17.57 3.53
C LEU A 117 14.87 -17.31 4.38
N THR A 118 15.06 -16.75 5.59
CA THR A 118 13.97 -16.46 6.54
C THR A 118 13.39 -15.06 6.40
N ASN A 119 14.10 -14.13 5.75
CA ASN A 119 13.73 -12.73 5.66
C ASN A 119 12.46 -12.51 4.82
N LYS A 120 11.62 -11.56 5.24
CA LYS A 120 10.38 -11.18 4.56
C LYS A 120 10.35 -9.75 4.02
N CYS A 121 11.21 -8.88 4.53
CA CYS A 121 11.16 -7.42 4.34
C CYS A 121 12.01 -6.94 3.15
N GLY A 122 12.82 -7.83 2.57
CA GLY A 122 13.79 -7.49 1.54
C GLY A 122 15.10 -7.06 2.18
N ILE A 123 16.22 -7.66 1.74
CA ILE A 123 17.56 -7.35 2.25
C ILE A 123 18.57 -7.47 1.12
N PHE A 124 19.68 -6.76 1.25
CA PHE A 124 20.85 -6.95 0.41
C PHE A 124 22.11 -6.75 1.25
N SER A 125 23.17 -7.49 0.91
CA SER A 125 24.49 -7.34 1.51
C SER A 125 25.58 -7.83 0.58
N ARG A 126 26.78 -7.28 0.74
CA ARG A 126 28.00 -7.73 0.05
C ARG A 126 29.05 -8.19 1.04
N TYR A 127 29.88 -9.12 0.57
CA TYR A 127 31.02 -9.68 1.29
C TYR A 127 32.20 -9.71 0.34
N VAL A 128 33.35 -9.27 0.80
CA VAL A 128 34.55 -9.18 -0.02
C VAL A 128 35.64 -9.98 0.67
N GLU A 129 36.25 -10.90 -0.06
CA GLU A 129 37.38 -11.71 0.39
C GLU A 129 38.61 -11.30 -0.42
N TYR A 130 39.65 -10.85 0.29
CA TYR A 130 40.94 -10.50 -0.31
C TYR A 130 41.90 -11.69 -0.19
N ASP A 131 42.84 -11.80 -1.13
CA ASP A 131 43.89 -12.80 -1.08
C ASP A 131 44.82 -12.54 0.13
N GLU A 132 44.99 -13.54 0.99
CA GLU A 132 45.88 -13.49 2.16
C GLU A 132 47.35 -13.27 1.76
N LYS A 133 47.75 -13.75 0.58
CA LYS A 133 49.13 -13.67 0.08
C LYS A 133 49.40 -12.36 -0.66
N ARG A 134 48.37 -11.72 -1.21
CA ARG A 134 48.46 -10.50 -2.02
C ARG A 134 47.45 -9.47 -1.50
N PRO A 135 47.80 -8.71 -0.44
CA PRO A 135 46.90 -7.72 0.13
C PRO A 135 46.51 -6.69 -0.93
N GLY A 136 45.20 -6.58 -1.20
CA GLY A 136 44.62 -5.72 -2.24
C GLY A 136 44.14 -6.45 -3.50
N LYS A 137 44.48 -7.73 -3.68
CA LYS A 137 43.89 -8.57 -4.73
C LYS A 137 42.56 -9.13 -4.23
N LEU A 138 41.50 -8.90 -5.00
CA LEU A 138 40.20 -9.51 -4.75
C LEU A 138 40.27 -11.00 -5.10
N LYS A 139 39.99 -11.86 -4.12
CA LYS A 139 39.86 -13.29 -4.32
C LYS A 139 38.42 -13.65 -4.66
N ARG A 140 37.48 -13.11 -3.89
CA ARG A 140 36.05 -13.44 -4.04
C ARG A 140 35.15 -12.28 -3.67
N ILE A 141 33.99 -12.22 -4.31
CA ILE A 141 32.89 -11.36 -3.89
C ILE A 141 31.62 -12.20 -3.68
N GLY A 142 31.03 -12.07 -2.51
CA GLY A 142 29.74 -12.65 -2.17
C GLY A 142 28.64 -11.60 -2.15
N ILE A 143 27.50 -11.87 -2.78
CA ILE A 143 26.36 -10.94 -2.82
C ILE A 143 25.11 -11.69 -2.40
N VAL A 144 24.35 -11.09 -1.50
CA VAL A 144 23.03 -11.58 -1.09
C VAL A 144 22.01 -10.52 -1.46
N VAL A 145 20.97 -10.89 -2.20
CA VAL A 145 19.84 -10.05 -2.54
C VAL A 145 18.56 -10.84 -2.31
N LYS A 146 17.70 -10.38 -1.42
CA LYS A 146 16.37 -10.94 -1.19
C LYS A 146 15.34 -9.87 -1.45
N ALA A 147 14.42 -10.13 -2.38
CA ALA A 147 13.27 -9.25 -2.61
C ALA A 147 12.27 -9.32 -1.46
N ALA A 148 11.54 -8.23 -1.22
CA ALA A 148 10.42 -8.25 -0.28
C ALA A 148 9.33 -9.23 -0.76
N GLN A 149 8.64 -9.91 0.15
CA GLN A 149 7.68 -10.95 -0.26
C GLN A 149 6.47 -10.38 -1.01
N LYS A 150 6.38 -10.70 -2.29
CA LYS A 150 5.23 -10.41 -3.18
C LYS A 150 5.04 -11.53 -4.19
N TYR A 151 3.94 -12.26 -4.08
CA TYR A 151 3.69 -13.40 -4.98
C TYR A 151 3.39 -12.95 -6.41
N GLN A 152 2.75 -11.78 -6.60
CA GLN A 152 2.36 -11.30 -7.94
C GLN A 152 3.54 -10.97 -8.85
N VAL A 153 4.70 -10.63 -8.28
CA VAL A 153 5.92 -10.25 -9.02
C VAL A 153 6.95 -11.35 -8.91
N GLY A 154 7.22 -11.80 -7.69
CA GLY A 154 8.27 -12.76 -7.41
C GLY A 154 8.69 -12.67 -5.95
N ASN A 155 8.76 -13.82 -5.29
CA ASN A 155 9.27 -13.92 -3.93
C ASN A 155 10.60 -14.69 -3.90
N TYR A 156 11.59 -14.20 -4.64
CA TYR A 156 12.89 -14.84 -4.72
C TYR A 156 14.01 -14.03 -4.07
N GLY A 157 15.12 -14.71 -3.81
CA GLY A 157 16.37 -14.18 -3.32
C GLY A 157 17.52 -14.96 -3.91
N LEU A 158 18.62 -14.27 -4.19
CA LEU A 158 19.84 -14.80 -4.73
C LEU A 158 20.94 -14.61 -3.70
N SER A 159 21.64 -15.68 -3.38
CA SER A 159 22.93 -15.62 -2.72
C SER A 159 23.96 -16.14 -3.70
N LEU A 160 25.05 -15.42 -3.90
CA LEU A 160 26.09 -15.82 -4.83
C LEU A 160 27.48 -15.57 -4.27
N SER A 161 28.44 -16.24 -4.88
CA SER A 161 29.87 -16.07 -4.68
C SER A 161 30.56 -16.12 -6.04
N HIS A 162 31.30 -15.07 -6.39
CA HIS A 162 32.09 -14.99 -7.61
C HIS A 162 33.57 -15.04 -7.28
N ASP A 163 34.28 -16.00 -7.86
CA ASP A 163 35.71 -16.20 -7.71
C ASP A 163 36.46 -15.52 -8.86
N PHE A 164 37.36 -14.59 -8.54
CA PHE A 164 38.07 -13.79 -9.54
C PHE A 164 39.25 -14.54 -10.18
N GLU A 165 39.67 -15.69 -9.65
CA GLU A 165 40.72 -16.50 -10.28
C GLU A 165 40.18 -17.44 -11.35
N THR A 166 39.00 -18.02 -11.09
CA THR A 166 38.34 -18.94 -12.03
C THR A 166 37.31 -18.25 -12.92
N HIS A 167 36.90 -17.03 -12.57
CA HIS A 167 35.79 -16.29 -13.18
C HIS A 167 34.46 -17.05 -13.15
N VAL A 168 34.28 -17.95 -12.18
CA VAL A 168 33.05 -18.71 -11.98
C VAL A 168 32.19 -18.03 -10.92
N THR A 169 30.92 -17.79 -11.27
CA THR A 169 29.89 -17.35 -10.34
C THR A 169 29.07 -18.55 -9.89
N THR A 170 29.14 -18.86 -8.60
CA THR A 170 28.29 -19.89 -7.98
C THR A 170 27.18 -19.24 -7.17
N GLY A 171 26.01 -19.86 -7.05
CA GLY A 171 24.93 -19.27 -6.28
C GLY A 171 23.76 -20.18 -5.95
N LEU A 172 22.94 -19.71 -5.02
CA LEU A 172 21.66 -20.26 -4.61
C LEU A 172 20.57 -19.22 -4.87
N LEU A 173 19.71 -19.49 -5.85
CA LEU A 173 18.44 -18.80 -6.04
C LEU A 173 17.37 -19.54 -5.23
N HIS A 174 16.62 -18.83 -4.42
CA HIS A 174 15.58 -19.44 -3.60
C HIS A 174 14.32 -18.58 -3.59
N GLY A 175 13.14 -19.17 -3.48
CA GLY A 175 11.91 -18.38 -3.38
C GLY A 175 10.64 -19.19 -3.55
N THR A 176 9.51 -18.54 -3.31
CA THR A 176 8.19 -19.14 -3.55
C THR A 176 7.74 -18.86 -4.99
N GLY A 177 7.28 -19.90 -5.70
CA GLY A 177 6.83 -19.84 -7.09
C GLY A 177 7.97 -19.69 -8.09
N VAL A 178 9.19 -20.10 -7.73
CA VAL A 178 10.38 -19.90 -8.58
C VAL A 178 10.51 -21.02 -9.60
N MET A 179 10.26 -22.26 -9.20
CA MET A 179 10.38 -23.43 -10.07
C MET A 179 9.05 -23.78 -10.73
N ASN A 180 7.94 -23.43 -10.08
CA ASN A 180 6.60 -23.73 -10.56
C ASN A 180 5.80 -22.44 -10.71
N ASN A 181 5.19 -22.25 -11.88
CA ASN A 181 4.21 -21.20 -12.10
C ASN A 181 2.92 -21.55 -11.32
N ARG A 182 2.87 -21.20 -10.04
CA ARG A 182 1.73 -21.50 -9.15
C ARG A 182 0.54 -20.55 -9.42
N ASN A 183 0.17 -20.29 -10.68
CA ASN A 183 -0.92 -19.38 -11.06
C ASN A 183 -0.94 -18.05 -10.27
N ASP A 184 0.23 -17.55 -9.87
CA ASP A 184 0.35 -16.42 -8.94
C ASP A 184 -0.23 -15.13 -9.55
N PHE A 185 -0.14 -15.03 -10.88
CA PHE A 185 -0.82 -14.05 -11.70
C PHE A 185 -1.05 -14.65 -13.09
N PRO A 186 -2.28 -14.67 -13.63
CA PRO A 186 -2.61 -15.37 -14.88
C PRO A 186 -1.83 -14.93 -16.12
N ALA A 187 -1.15 -13.78 -16.07
CA ALA A 187 -0.37 -13.28 -17.20
C ALA A 187 1.03 -13.93 -17.30
N TRP A 188 1.55 -14.52 -16.21
CA TRP A 188 2.83 -15.24 -16.25
C TRP A 188 2.64 -16.57 -16.94
N LYS A 189 3.38 -16.78 -18.04
CA LYS A 189 3.34 -18.02 -18.82
C LYS A 189 4.29 -19.07 -18.23
N GLU A 190 5.51 -18.64 -17.92
CA GLU A 190 6.60 -19.50 -17.47
C GLU A 190 6.96 -19.24 -16.00
N SER A 191 7.71 -20.17 -15.41
CA SER A 191 8.27 -19.97 -14.07
C SER A 191 9.45 -18.98 -14.11
N PRO A 192 9.72 -18.26 -13.01
CA PRO A 192 10.92 -17.43 -12.90
C PRO A 192 12.22 -18.16 -13.22
N SER A 193 12.35 -19.45 -12.88
CA SER A 193 13.56 -20.23 -13.17
C SER A 193 13.83 -20.34 -14.67
N VAL A 194 12.80 -20.60 -15.47
CA VAL A 194 12.90 -20.69 -16.93
C VAL A 194 13.17 -19.31 -17.54
N GLU A 195 12.45 -18.27 -17.12
CA GLU A 195 12.66 -16.91 -17.63
C GLU A 195 14.07 -16.38 -17.30
N ILE A 196 14.59 -16.65 -16.10
CA ILE A 196 15.98 -16.31 -15.72
C ILE A 196 16.99 -17.10 -16.56
N PHE A 197 16.72 -18.39 -16.83
CA PHE A 197 17.59 -19.19 -17.70
C PHE A 197 17.65 -18.64 -19.12
N ASP A 198 16.51 -18.24 -19.69
CA ASP A 198 16.47 -17.64 -21.03
C ASP A 198 17.25 -16.31 -21.08
N LEU A 199 17.17 -15.50 -20.02
CA LEU A 199 17.97 -14.29 -19.89
C LEU A 199 19.47 -14.62 -19.84
N ILE A 200 19.89 -15.60 -19.05
CA ILE A 200 21.31 -16.03 -18.98
C ILE A 200 21.78 -16.54 -20.35
N LYS A 201 20.97 -17.37 -21.01
CA LYS A 201 21.27 -17.96 -22.32
C LYS A 201 21.45 -16.90 -23.42
N SER A 202 20.79 -15.76 -23.29
CA SER A 202 20.87 -14.66 -24.27
C SER A 202 22.20 -13.89 -24.27
N VAL A 203 23.03 -14.01 -23.21
CA VAL A 203 24.24 -13.20 -23.01
C VAL A 203 25.50 -14.03 -22.67
N PRO A 204 25.93 -14.94 -23.54
CA PRO A 204 27.07 -15.83 -23.28
C PRO A 204 28.39 -15.10 -23.02
N HIS A 205 28.60 -13.93 -23.64
CA HIS A 205 29.80 -13.12 -23.44
C HIS A 205 29.95 -12.59 -22.01
N LEU A 206 28.83 -12.43 -21.27
CA LEU A 206 28.80 -11.87 -19.92
C LEU A 206 28.87 -12.93 -18.80
N TRP A 207 28.93 -14.23 -19.10
CA TRP A 207 28.85 -15.29 -18.06
C TRP A 207 29.95 -15.22 -17.00
N SER A 208 31.11 -14.64 -17.34
CA SER A 208 32.23 -14.42 -16.43
C SER A 208 32.08 -13.17 -15.54
N GLN A 209 31.01 -12.39 -15.69
CA GLN A 209 30.82 -11.12 -14.97
C GLN A 209 30.16 -11.34 -13.59
N PRO A 210 30.72 -10.78 -12.50
CA PRO A 210 30.17 -10.97 -11.15
C PRO A 210 28.77 -10.35 -10.95
N MET A 211 28.45 -9.29 -11.69
CA MET A 211 27.17 -8.58 -11.57
C MET A 211 26.07 -9.11 -12.50
N LEU A 212 26.35 -10.11 -13.33
CA LEU A 212 25.36 -10.61 -14.29
C LEU A 212 24.13 -11.19 -13.58
N LEU A 213 24.32 -12.12 -12.63
CA LEU A 213 23.18 -12.76 -11.95
C LEU A 213 22.35 -11.76 -11.10
N PRO A 214 22.95 -10.85 -10.30
CA PRO A 214 22.17 -9.81 -9.62
C PRO A 214 21.41 -8.89 -10.57
N ALA A 215 22.03 -8.50 -11.70
CA ALA A 215 21.40 -7.65 -12.69
C ALA A 215 20.21 -8.36 -13.36
N ILE A 216 20.37 -9.62 -13.78
CA ILE A 216 19.28 -10.44 -14.36
C ILE A 216 18.13 -10.59 -13.35
N LEU A 217 18.43 -10.91 -12.10
CA LEU A 217 17.41 -11.09 -11.06
C LEU A 217 16.58 -9.81 -10.86
N LEU A 218 17.26 -8.66 -10.83
CA LEU A 218 16.64 -7.37 -10.61
C LEU A 218 15.88 -6.88 -11.84
N GLN A 219 16.43 -7.10 -13.04
CA GLN A 219 15.75 -6.85 -14.31
C GLN A 219 14.45 -7.63 -14.41
N HIS A 220 14.51 -8.94 -14.13
CA HIS A 220 13.33 -9.80 -14.12
C HIS A 220 12.30 -9.32 -13.08
N HIS A 221 12.75 -8.93 -11.88
CA HIS A 221 11.87 -8.40 -10.84
C HIS A 221 11.18 -7.09 -11.24
N ILE A 222 11.95 -6.10 -11.73
CA ILE A 222 11.43 -4.80 -12.16
C ILE A 222 10.46 -4.98 -13.32
N SER A 223 10.80 -5.81 -14.31
CA SER A 223 9.93 -6.07 -15.46
C SER A 223 8.59 -6.67 -15.02
N ARG A 224 8.61 -7.67 -14.13
CA ARG A 224 7.38 -8.26 -13.61
C ARG A 224 6.56 -7.26 -12.77
N ALA A 225 7.23 -6.42 -11.98
CA ALA A 225 6.58 -5.37 -11.19
C ALA A 225 5.94 -4.30 -12.08
N GLU A 226 6.62 -3.89 -13.15
CA GLU A 226 6.13 -2.92 -14.12
C GLU A 226 4.87 -3.42 -14.82
N ILE A 227 4.91 -4.64 -15.37
CA ILE A 227 3.75 -5.27 -16.03
C ILE A 227 2.56 -5.35 -15.07
N PHE A 228 2.77 -5.78 -13.83
CA PHE A 228 1.69 -5.87 -12.84
C PHE A 228 1.11 -4.49 -12.50
N CYS A 229 1.96 -3.49 -12.25
CA CYS A 229 1.49 -2.16 -11.88
C CYS A 229 0.76 -1.46 -13.04
N THR A 230 1.29 -1.54 -14.25
CA THR A 230 0.77 -0.82 -15.43
C THR A 230 -0.43 -1.50 -16.08
N LEU A 231 -0.48 -2.84 -16.11
CA LEU A 231 -1.59 -3.55 -16.75
C LEU A 231 -2.72 -3.87 -15.78
N HIS A 232 -2.42 -4.18 -14.51
CA HIS A 232 -3.42 -4.63 -13.55
C HIS A 232 -3.85 -3.53 -12.57
N LEU A 233 -2.90 -2.96 -11.82
CA LEU A 233 -3.24 -1.96 -10.80
C LEU A 233 -3.78 -0.68 -11.41
N ASP A 234 -3.18 -0.20 -12.50
CA ASP A 234 -3.66 0.98 -13.20
C ASP A 234 -5.04 0.79 -13.81
N ASP A 235 -5.30 -0.35 -14.45
CA ASP A 235 -6.63 -0.65 -15.00
C ASP A 235 -7.68 -0.71 -13.87
N LYS A 236 -7.38 -1.39 -12.76
CA LYS A 236 -8.23 -1.40 -11.56
C LYS A 236 -8.47 0.02 -11.03
N ALA A 237 -7.42 0.82 -10.88
CA ALA A 237 -7.49 2.21 -10.44
C ALA A 237 -8.38 3.06 -11.38
N ASN A 238 -8.20 2.91 -12.69
CA ASN A 238 -8.95 3.64 -13.71
C ASN A 238 -10.43 3.24 -13.72
N ARG A 239 -10.76 1.95 -13.54
CA ARG A 239 -12.15 1.47 -13.41
C ARG A 239 -12.84 2.06 -12.18
N LEU A 240 -12.16 2.07 -11.04
CA LEU A 240 -12.70 2.67 -9.81
C LEU A 240 -12.94 4.16 -9.97
N GLN A 241 -12.03 4.88 -10.62
CA GLN A 241 -12.21 6.29 -10.97
C GLN A 241 -13.40 6.53 -11.90
N ASN A 242 -13.63 5.64 -12.86
CA ASN A 242 -14.80 5.72 -13.75
C ASN A 242 -16.10 5.57 -12.98
N GLN A 243 -16.13 4.64 -12.02
CA GLN A 243 -17.30 4.44 -11.17
C GLN A 243 -17.52 5.62 -10.22
N LEU A 244 -16.45 6.26 -9.74
CA LEU A 244 -16.52 7.49 -8.94
C LEU A 244 -17.02 8.70 -9.75
N GLY A 245 -16.60 8.82 -11.02
CA GLY A 245 -16.98 9.92 -11.90
C GLY A 245 -16.38 11.29 -11.52
N MET A 246 -15.46 11.35 -10.56
CA MET A 246 -14.96 12.60 -9.97
C MET A 246 -13.67 13.15 -10.59
N SER A 247 -12.83 12.31 -11.23
CA SER A 247 -11.54 12.72 -11.81
C SER A 247 -11.40 12.29 -13.27
N ARG A 248 -11.01 13.23 -14.14
CA ARG A 248 -10.94 13.09 -15.62
C ARG A 248 -9.54 13.33 -16.21
N ALA A 249 -8.49 13.45 -15.39
CA ALA A 249 -7.17 13.88 -15.85
C ALA A 249 -6.41 12.79 -16.66
N GLY A 250 -5.80 13.19 -17.79
CA GLY A 250 -4.76 12.43 -18.50
C GLY A 250 -5.21 11.40 -19.54
N ARG A 251 -6.47 11.39 -20.01
CA ARG A 251 -6.95 10.39 -20.99
C ARG A 251 -7.12 10.92 -22.40
N LEU A 252 -6.73 10.11 -23.38
CA LEU A 252 -7.09 10.26 -24.79
C LEU A 252 -8.57 9.87 -24.96
N HIS A 253 -9.47 10.84 -24.84
CA HIS A 253 -10.93 10.65 -24.82
C HIS A 253 -11.56 10.37 -26.21
N LEU A 254 -10.77 10.24 -27.27
CA LEU A 254 -11.27 10.26 -28.66
C LEU A 254 -11.40 8.89 -29.34
N LEU A 255 -11.03 7.78 -28.69
CA LEU A 255 -11.27 6.44 -29.22
C LEU A 255 -12.42 5.78 -28.45
N ARG A 256 -13.64 5.99 -28.96
CA ARG A 256 -14.86 5.26 -28.59
C ARG A 256 -14.64 3.76 -28.84
N GLY A 257 -14.50 2.96 -27.78
CA GLY A 257 -14.70 1.51 -27.85
C GLY A 257 -16.19 1.12 -27.93
N PRO A 258 -16.54 -0.16 -28.15
CA PRO A 258 -17.91 -0.64 -28.39
C PRO A 258 -18.85 -0.53 -27.19
N TYR A 259 -18.32 -0.25 -26.00
CA TYR A 259 -19.09 -0.14 -24.77
C TYR A 259 -19.27 1.34 -24.43
N GLY A 260 -20.52 1.79 -24.43
CA GLY A 260 -20.91 3.18 -24.21
C GLY A 260 -20.35 3.76 -22.92
N ASP A 261 -20.21 5.09 -22.91
CA ASP A 261 -19.76 5.88 -21.76
C ASP A 261 -20.68 5.63 -20.55
N PRO A 262 -20.20 4.95 -19.48
CA PRO A 262 -21.01 4.74 -18.28
C PRO A 262 -21.28 6.04 -17.52
N ALA A 263 -20.54 7.11 -17.84
CA ALA A 263 -20.64 8.42 -17.21
C ALA A 263 -21.71 9.33 -17.86
N GLY A 264 -22.65 8.75 -18.61
CA GLY A 264 -23.96 9.34 -18.81
C GLY A 264 -24.68 9.47 -17.47
N GLU A 265 -24.71 10.69 -16.93
CA GLU A 265 -25.64 11.21 -15.93
C GLU A 265 -26.38 10.16 -15.08
N ARG A 266 -25.67 9.44 -14.21
CA ARG A 266 -26.36 8.72 -13.14
C ARG A 266 -26.59 9.69 -11.99
N PRO A 267 -27.84 10.12 -11.71
CA PRO A 267 -28.12 10.98 -10.57
C PRO A 267 -27.68 10.25 -9.29
N ILE A 268 -27.06 11.02 -8.39
CA ILE A 268 -26.46 10.64 -7.08
C ILE A 268 -27.46 9.94 -6.11
N LYS A 269 -28.67 9.60 -6.55
CA LYS A 269 -29.76 9.06 -5.74
C LYS A 269 -29.78 7.53 -5.64
N ASP A 270 -29.27 6.78 -6.61
CA ASP A 270 -29.14 5.30 -6.52
C ASP A 270 -27.82 4.85 -5.84
N THR A 271 -27.09 5.81 -5.26
CA THR A 271 -25.64 5.74 -5.08
C THR A 271 -25.20 5.30 -3.67
N LYS A 272 -26.10 5.20 -2.68
CA LYS A 272 -25.70 4.91 -1.28
C LYS A 272 -25.17 3.48 -1.08
N VAL A 273 -25.77 2.48 -1.75
CA VAL A 273 -25.31 1.07 -1.67
C VAL A 273 -24.01 0.86 -2.45
N ASN A 274 -23.81 1.62 -3.53
CA ASN A 274 -22.59 1.54 -4.35
C ASN A 274 -21.39 2.22 -3.66
N LEU A 275 -21.62 3.29 -2.88
CA LEU A 275 -20.57 4.05 -2.21
C LEU A 275 -19.77 3.24 -1.19
N HIS A 276 -20.43 2.37 -0.41
CA HIS A 276 -19.73 1.54 0.59
C HIS A 276 -18.81 0.50 -0.09
N ASN A 277 -19.30 -0.20 -1.11
CA ASN A 277 -18.51 -1.17 -1.86
C ASN A 277 -17.35 -0.49 -2.60
N LEU A 278 -17.61 0.66 -3.23
CA LEU A 278 -16.60 1.47 -3.90
C LEU A 278 -15.52 1.96 -2.92
N THR A 279 -15.89 2.38 -1.71
CA THR A 279 -14.93 2.72 -0.64
C THR A 279 -14.04 1.53 -0.29
N GLY A 280 -14.61 0.33 -0.16
CA GLY A 280 -13.87 -0.89 0.14
C GLY A 280 -12.89 -1.28 -0.97
N GLU A 281 -13.34 -1.27 -2.23
CA GLU A 281 -12.51 -1.58 -3.39
C GLU A 281 -11.40 -0.53 -3.60
N LEU A 282 -11.73 0.75 -3.43
CA LEU A 282 -10.76 1.85 -3.52
C LEU A 282 -9.69 1.73 -2.43
N ASN A 283 -10.09 1.48 -1.19
CA ASN A 283 -9.14 1.30 -0.09
C ASN A 283 -8.25 0.06 -0.29
N THR A 284 -8.81 -1.03 -0.84
CA THR A 284 -8.04 -2.24 -1.20
C THR A 284 -7.01 -1.92 -2.28
N CYS A 285 -7.41 -1.21 -3.34
CA CYS A 285 -6.52 -0.80 -4.42
C CYS A 285 -5.41 0.14 -3.92
N ILE A 286 -5.74 1.11 -3.06
CA ILE A 286 -4.75 2.00 -2.42
C ILE A 286 -3.76 1.18 -1.58
N THR A 287 -4.25 0.22 -0.80
CA THR A 287 -3.39 -0.63 0.03
C THR A 287 -2.45 -1.48 -0.83
N GLU A 288 -2.93 -2.03 -1.94
CA GLU A 288 -2.08 -2.72 -2.92
C GLU A 288 -1.01 -1.78 -3.47
N LEU A 289 -1.37 -0.59 -3.95
CA LEU A 289 -0.42 0.40 -4.44
C LEU A 289 0.61 0.81 -3.39
N ILE A 290 0.22 1.02 -2.13
CA ILE A 290 1.16 1.31 -1.03
C ILE A 290 2.21 0.21 -0.90
N ARG A 291 1.81 -1.06 -1.01
CA ARG A 291 2.75 -2.19 -0.98
C ARG A 291 3.70 -2.14 -2.17
N PHE A 292 3.22 -1.80 -3.35
CA PHE A 292 4.05 -1.69 -4.55
C PHE A 292 4.94 -0.44 -4.56
N CYS A 293 4.55 0.65 -3.91
CA CYS A 293 5.48 1.76 -3.64
C CYS A 293 6.68 1.30 -2.80
N ARG A 294 6.46 0.46 -1.77
CA ARG A 294 7.55 -0.12 -0.98
C ARG A 294 8.43 -1.08 -1.78
N VAL A 295 7.85 -1.81 -2.72
CA VAL A 295 8.60 -2.68 -3.64
C VAL A 295 9.51 -1.84 -4.53
N SER A 296 8.99 -0.78 -5.15
CA SER A 296 9.79 0.10 -6.00
C SER A 296 10.79 0.94 -5.20
N ASP A 297 10.52 1.24 -3.93
CA ASP A 297 11.52 1.80 -3.02
C ASP A 297 12.71 0.82 -2.87
N TRP A 298 12.42 -0.46 -2.57
CA TRP A 298 13.45 -1.49 -2.47
C TRP A 298 14.20 -1.73 -3.79
N GLU A 299 13.52 -1.71 -4.94
CA GLU A 299 14.16 -1.85 -6.25
C GLU A 299 15.17 -0.73 -6.49
N CYS A 300 14.79 0.54 -6.22
CA CYS A 300 15.71 1.67 -6.33
C CYS A 300 16.94 1.51 -5.42
N ASP A 301 16.71 1.16 -4.14
CA ASP A 301 17.79 0.98 -3.17
C ASP A 301 18.71 -0.19 -3.56
N CYS A 302 18.14 -1.27 -4.11
CA CYS A 302 18.88 -2.43 -4.58
C CYS A 302 19.73 -2.11 -5.81
N VAL A 303 19.21 -1.35 -6.79
CA VAL A 303 20.00 -0.94 -7.94
C VAL A 303 21.17 -0.04 -7.50
N GLU A 304 20.92 0.90 -6.59
CA GLU A 304 21.98 1.76 -6.05
C GLU A 304 23.05 0.94 -5.30
N PHE A 305 22.62 -0.08 -4.55
CA PHE A 305 23.53 -1.03 -3.92
C PHE A 305 24.39 -1.79 -4.95
N LEU A 306 23.80 -2.27 -6.05
CA LEU A 306 24.54 -2.95 -7.12
C LEU A 306 25.53 -2.01 -7.81
N ALA A 307 25.12 -0.79 -8.13
CA ALA A 307 25.99 0.23 -8.74
C ALA A 307 27.21 0.53 -7.85
N ARG A 308 26.99 0.79 -6.56
CA ARG A 308 28.08 1.01 -5.58
C ARG A 308 29.00 -0.20 -5.44
N THR A 309 28.45 -1.40 -5.53
CA THR A 309 29.23 -2.64 -5.44
C THR A 309 30.07 -2.84 -6.70
N LEU A 310 29.52 -2.54 -7.88
CA LEU A 310 30.28 -2.55 -9.13
C LEU A 310 31.42 -1.52 -9.10
N ASP A 311 31.19 -0.32 -8.57
CA ASP A 311 32.24 0.70 -8.43
C ASP A 311 33.34 0.28 -7.47
N GLU A 312 33.00 -0.37 -6.35
CA GLU A 312 34.00 -0.90 -5.41
C GLU A 312 34.85 -1.99 -6.06
N VAL A 313 34.22 -2.95 -6.74
CA VAL A 313 34.95 -3.99 -7.49
C VAL A 313 35.84 -3.34 -8.56
N ALA A 314 35.32 -2.34 -9.28
CA ALA A 314 36.06 -1.65 -10.32
C ALA A 314 37.22 -0.78 -9.82
N SER A 315 37.16 -0.30 -8.58
CA SER A 315 38.22 0.49 -7.94
C SER A 315 39.47 -0.32 -7.55
N THR A 316 39.42 -1.64 -7.69
CA THR A 316 40.55 -2.52 -7.36
C THR A 316 41.59 -2.49 -8.50
N ALA A 317 42.87 -2.41 -8.16
CA ALA A 317 43.97 -2.19 -9.11
C ALA A 317 44.01 -3.17 -10.31
N GLU A 318 43.64 -4.44 -10.12
CA GLU A 318 43.53 -5.43 -11.21
C GLU A 318 42.27 -5.23 -12.06
N PHE A 319 41.17 -4.79 -11.45
CA PHE A 319 39.90 -4.59 -12.14
C PHE A 319 39.84 -3.27 -12.91
N HIS A 320 40.73 -2.31 -12.67
CA HIS A 320 40.82 -1.09 -13.50
C HIS A 320 41.15 -1.36 -14.97
N ALA A 321 41.92 -2.41 -15.26
CA ALA A 321 42.16 -2.85 -16.63
C ALA A 321 40.92 -3.55 -17.21
N TYR A 322 40.23 -4.33 -16.37
CA TYR A 322 39.00 -5.06 -16.69
C TYR A 322 37.78 -4.14 -16.89
N SER A 323 37.70 -3.00 -16.18
CA SER A 323 36.59 -2.05 -16.29
C SER A 323 36.50 -1.35 -17.65
N ASN A 324 37.59 -1.40 -18.42
CA ASN A 324 37.62 -0.88 -19.79
C ASN A 324 37.16 -1.92 -20.83
N LEU A 325 36.91 -3.17 -20.42
CA LEU A 325 36.40 -4.21 -21.32
C LEU A 325 34.96 -3.90 -21.72
N PRO A 326 34.56 -4.22 -22.98
CA PRO A 326 33.19 -4.01 -23.46
C PRO A 326 32.12 -4.62 -22.54
N GLU A 327 32.39 -5.79 -21.97
CA GLU A 327 31.47 -6.54 -21.11
C GLU A 327 31.20 -5.82 -19.78
N ALA A 328 32.25 -5.25 -19.17
CA ALA A 328 32.12 -4.50 -17.92
C ALA A 328 31.34 -3.19 -18.14
N ARG A 329 31.52 -2.56 -19.30
CA ARG A 329 30.75 -1.38 -19.70
C ARG A 329 29.28 -1.71 -19.96
N GLU A 330 28.99 -2.81 -20.65
CA GLU A 330 27.62 -3.26 -20.92
C GLU A 330 26.85 -3.54 -19.62
N ILE A 331 27.49 -4.21 -18.66
CA ILE A 331 26.91 -4.43 -17.32
C ILE A 331 26.63 -3.12 -16.60
N ARG A 332 27.54 -2.13 -16.68
CA ARG A 332 27.33 -0.80 -16.10
C ARG A 332 26.14 -0.08 -16.73
N GLU A 333 26.07 -0.05 -18.06
CA GLU A 333 24.95 0.55 -18.81
C GLU A 333 23.62 -0.16 -18.48
N CYS A 334 23.64 -1.49 -18.30
CA CYS A 334 22.48 -2.25 -17.84
C CYS A 334 22.01 -1.81 -16.44
N ILE A 335 22.92 -1.69 -15.47
CA ILE A 335 22.59 -1.23 -14.11
C ILE A 335 22.04 0.21 -14.13
N GLU A 336 22.59 1.10 -14.96
CA GLU A 336 22.09 2.47 -15.15
C GLU A 336 20.67 2.48 -15.74
N TYR A 337 20.41 1.63 -16.73
CA TYR A 337 19.07 1.43 -17.27
C TYR A 337 18.09 0.93 -16.19
N LEU A 338 18.48 -0.09 -15.41
CA LEU A 338 17.66 -0.60 -14.31
C LEU A 338 17.36 0.48 -13.26
N ALA A 339 18.31 1.38 -12.98
CA ALA A 339 18.11 2.50 -12.06
C ALA A 339 17.03 3.46 -12.57
N SER A 340 17.10 3.78 -13.87
CA SER A 340 16.11 4.62 -14.55
C SER A 340 14.72 3.95 -14.55
N ALA A 341 14.65 2.66 -14.88
CA ALA A 341 13.41 1.88 -14.90
C ALA A 341 12.76 1.79 -13.50
N ALA A 342 13.53 1.44 -12.46
CA ALA A 342 13.04 1.39 -11.09
C ALA A 342 12.52 2.76 -10.60
N LYS A 343 13.24 3.84 -10.93
CA LYS A 343 12.82 5.21 -10.58
C LYS A 343 11.55 5.63 -11.32
N GLY A 344 11.42 5.25 -12.59
CA GLY A 344 10.21 5.43 -13.40
C GLY A 344 9.01 4.74 -12.76
N LEU A 345 9.15 3.45 -12.43
CA LEU A 345 8.10 2.65 -11.79
C LEU A 345 7.71 3.19 -10.40
N LYS A 346 8.70 3.60 -9.59
CA LYS A 346 8.45 4.27 -8.30
C LYS A 346 7.65 5.57 -8.47
N GLY A 347 8.02 6.39 -9.46
CA GLY A 347 7.31 7.63 -9.78
C GLY A 347 5.87 7.36 -10.22
N HIS A 348 5.68 6.33 -11.05
CA HIS A 348 4.37 5.87 -11.50
C HIS A 348 3.47 5.44 -10.33
N ASN A 349 3.96 4.51 -9.50
CA ASN A 349 3.21 3.98 -8.36
C ASN A 349 2.82 5.07 -7.36
N ASN A 350 3.73 6.03 -7.08
CA ASN A 350 3.42 7.15 -6.19
C ASN A 350 2.35 8.08 -6.75
N LYS A 351 2.40 8.41 -8.05
CA LYS A 351 1.37 9.23 -8.70
C LYS A 351 0.01 8.56 -8.64
N THR A 352 -0.07 7.27 -8.97
CA THR A 352 -1.35 6.53 -8.92
C THR A 352 -1.89 6.44 -7.50
N LYS A 353 -1.02 6.20 -6.51
CA LYS A 353 -1.38 6.20 -5.08
C LYS A 353 -1.93 7.55 -4.63
N GLU A 354 -1.22 8.65 -4.88
CA GLU A 354 -1.63 10.01 -4.49
C GLU A 354 -2.97 10.39 -5.12
N ARG A 355 -3.14 10.03 -6.40
CA ARG A 355 -4.38 10.23 -7.14
C ARG A 355 -5.57 9.50 -6.48
N LEU A 356 -5.44 8.21 -6.17
CA LEU A 356 -6.51 7.45 -5.52
C LEU A 356 -6.76 7.91 -4.07
N GLN A 357 -5.73 8.36 -3.34
CA GLN A 357 -5.89 8.94 -2.01
C GLN A 357 -6.71 10.23 -2.04
N ALA A 358 -6.48 11.09 -3.03
CA ALA A 358 -7.30 12.28 -3.25
C ALA A 358 -8.76 11.89 -3.53
N ASP A 359 -8.99 10.92 -4.42
CA ASP A 359 -10.34 10.42 -4.73
C ASP A 359 -11.04 9.83 -3.50
N PHE A 360 -10.31 9.09 -2.65
CA PHE A 360 -10.82 8.52 -1.41
C PHE A 360 -11.23 9.60 -0.39
N ASN A 361 -10.46 10.68 -0.29
CA ASN A 361 -10.78 11.80 0.60
C ASN A 361 -12.07 12.51 0.16
N VAL A 362 -12.25 12.70 -1.15
CA VAL A 362 -13.49 13.27 -1.69
C VAL A 362 -14.67 12.33 -1.42
N LEU A 363 -14.52 11.03 -1.68
CA LEU A 363 -15.55 10.03 -1.43
C LEU A 363 -15.99 10.03 0.04
N SER A 364 -15.03 10.05 0.96
CA SER A 364 -15.28 10.07 2.41
C SER A 364 -16.01 11.35 2.83
N SER A 365 -15.64 12.51 2.27
CA SER A 365 -16.35 13.78 2.51
C SER A 365 -17.80 13.73 2.00
N LEU A 366 -18.04 13.13 0.82
CA LEU A 366 -19.38 12.96 0.28
C LEU A 366 -20.25 12.05 1.17
N ILE A 367 -19.70 10.95 1.68
CA ILE A 367 -20.38 10.06 2.63
C ILE A 367 -20.80 10.85 3.87
N ALA A 368 -19.88 11.61 4.47
CA ALA A 368 -20.16 12.43 5.64
C ALA A 368 -21.26 13.47 5.38
N GLN A 369 -21.25 14.13 4.21
CA GLN A 369 -22.30 15.09 3.84
C GLN A 369 -23.67 14.44 3.67
N ILE A 370 -23.72 13.24 3.08
CA ILE A 370 -24.97 12.48 2.92
C ILE A 370 -25.52 12.10 4.30
N ASP A 371 -24.69 11.61 5.20
CA ASP A 371 -25.11 11.21 6.54
C ASP A 371 -25.54 12.42 7.38
N ASN A 372 -24.83 13.55 7.31
CA ASN A 372 -25.25 14.79 7.95
C ASN A 372 -26.62 15.27 7.44
N LYS A 373 -26.85 15.20 6.11
CA LYS A 373 -28.14 15.57 5.51
C LYS A 373 -29.26 14.61 5.92
N LEU A 374 -28.98 13.32 6.07
CA LEU A 374 -29.95 12.33 6.55
C LEU A 374 -30.29 12.55 8.02
N THR A 375 -29.29 12.78 8.87
CA THR A 375 -29.49 13.12 10.29
C THR A 375 -30.28 14.41 10.44
N ALA A 376 -29.97 15.45 9.66
CA ALA A 376 -30.75 16.70 9.65
C ALA A 376 -32.21 16.47 9.22
N LYS A 377 -32.44 15.64 8.20
CA LYS A 377 -33.80 15.26 7.79
C LYS A 377 -34.52 14.47 8.88
N MET A 378 -33.85 13.52 9.53
CA MET A 378 -34.41 12.74 10.65
C MET A 378 -34.77 13.63 11.83
N ALA A 379 -33.92 14.61 12.16
CA ALA A 379 -34.19 15.62 13.18
C ALA A 379 -35.41 16.48 12.79
N ALA A 380 -35.50 16.90 11.52
CA ALA A 380 -36.66 17.66 11.03
C ALA A 380 -37.96 16.84 11.07
N THR A 381 -37.93 15.55 10.69
CA THR A 381 -39.11 14.67 10.80
C THR A 381 -39.48 14.39 12.26
N SER A 382 -38.49 14.18 13.13
CA SER A 382 -38.71 14.01 14.57
C SER A 382 -39.31 15.27 15.21
N SER A 383 -38.92 16.46 14.75
CA SER A 383 -39.53 17.73 15.15
C SER A 383 -41.00 17.81 14.72
N ARG A 384 -41.33 17.31 13.52
CA ARG A 384 -42.73 17.19 13.07
C ARG A 384 -43.53 16.20 13.91
N ASP A 385 -42.98 15.04 14.24
CA ASP A 385 -43.64 14.06 15.13
C ASP A 385 -43.88 14.64 16.54
N SER A 386 -42.99 15.53 17.00
CA SER A 386 -43.21 16.30 18.23
C SER A 386 -44.45 17.21 18.17
N THR A 387 -44.86 17.68 16.98
CA THR A 387 -46.11 18.44 16.84
C THR A 387 -47.34 17.55 17.04
N ALA A 388 -47.33 16.33 16.49
CA ALA A 388 -48.40 15.37 16.73
C ALA A 388 -48.50 14.97 18.21
N MET A 389 -47.35 14.78 18.88
CA MET A 389 -47.28 14.55 20.32
C MET A 389 -47.92 15.72 21.11
N LYS A 390 -47.62 16.96 20.72
CA LYS A 390 -48.21 18.16 21.33
C LYS A 390 -49.73 18.23 21.11
N THR A 391 -50.23 17.82 19.95
CA THR A 391 -51.67 17.80 19.66
C THR A 391 -52.41 16.78 20.52
N LEU A 392 -51.86 15.58 20.71
CA LEU A 392 -52.46 14.57 21.60
C LEU A 392 -52.49 15.05 23.05
N ALA A 393 -51.38 15.62 23.54
CA ALA A 393 -51.32 16.20 24.89
C ALA A 393 -52.35 17.32 25.08
N LEU A 394 -52.58 18.15 24.04
CA LEU A 394 -53.62 19.18 24.07
C LEU A 394 -55.02 18.57 24.19
N ILE A 395 -55.33 17.55 23.38
CA ILE A 395 -56.61 16.84 23.39
C ILE A 395 -56.87 16.21 24.77
N THR A 396 -55.89 15.52 25.35
CA THR A 396 -56.03 14.92 26.68
C THR A 396 -56.25 15.97 27.75
N THR A 397 -55.53 17.10 27.68
CA THR A 397 -55.66 18.21 28.63
C THR A 397 -57.08 18.82 28.60
N LEU A 398 -57.73 18.84 27.43
CA LEU A 398 -59.09 19.33 27.27
C LEU A 398 -60.14 18.37 27.85
N PHE A 399 -59.97 17.05 27.65
CA PHE A 399 -60.96 16.04 28.06
C PHE A 399 -60.80 15.53 29.49
N LEU A 400 -59.60 15.59 30.07
CA LEU A 400 -59.32 15.05 31.41
C LEU A 400 -60.16 15.72 32.52
N PRO A 401 -60.32 17.06 32.57
CA PRO A 401 -61.13 17.72 33.60
C PRO A 401 -62.61 17.36 33.51
N GLY A 402 -63.16 17.34 32.30
CA GLY A 402 -64.57 16.97 32.07
C GLY A 402 -64.87 15.52 32.43
N THR A 403 -63.95 14.61 32.11
CA THR A 403 -64.07 13.18 32.45
C THR A 403 -63.97 12.95 33.96
N PHE A 404 -63.03 13.64 34.64
CA PHE A 404 -62.89 13.56 36.10
C PHE A 404 -64.15 14.03 36.82
N VAL A 405 -64.68 15.20 36.44
CA VAL A 405 -65.90 15.76 37.04
C VAL A 405 -67.09 14.82 36.76
N ALA A 406 -67.25 14.32 35.53
CA ALA A 406 -68.29 13.35 35.19
C ALA A 406 -68.20 12.06 36.04
N THR A 407 -66.98 11.57 36.29
CA THR A 407 -66.74 10.37 37.12
C THR A 407 -67.12 10.65 38.57
N VAL A 408 -66.74 11.80 39.14
CA VAL A 408 -67.12 12.20 40.51
C VAL A 408 -68.63 12.35 40.66
N PHE A 409 -69.33 12.86 39.64
CA PHE A 409 -70.79 12.93 39.65
C PHE A 409 -71.46 11.56 39.45
N SER A 410 -70.75 10.59 38.86
CA SER A 410 -71.23 9.21 38.66
C SER A 410 -71.09 8.33 39.90
N THR A 411 -70.24 8.68 40.88
CA THR A 411 -70.01 7.84 42.09
C THR A 411 -71.12 7.93 43.14
N GLY A 412 -72.33 8.36 42.77
CA GLY A 412 -73.51 8.32 43.63
C GLY A 412 -73.52 9.31 44.81
N MET A 413 -72.49 10.16 44.95
CA MET A 413 -72.45 11.19 46.00
C MET A 413 -73.51 12.29 45.84
N PHE A 414 -74.09 12.44 44.65
CA PHE A 414 -75.17 13.40 44.37
C PHE A 414 -76.48 12.66 44.10
N ASN A 415 -77.51 12.91 44.92
CA ASN A 415 -78.84 12.34 44.72
C ASN A 415 -79.63 13.21 43.73
N TRP A 416 -79.83 12.69 42.51
CA TRP A 416 -80.43 13.44 41.40
C TRP A 416 -81.96 13.30 41.31
N GLN A 417 -82.59 12.58 42.25
CA GLN A 417 -84.04 12.46 42.32
C GLN A 417 -84.65 13.73 42.90
N SER A 418 -85.47 14.41 42.11
CA SER A 418 -86.24 15.57 42.57
C SER A 418 -87.18 15.14 43.69
N SER A 419 -87.03 15.73 44.87
CA SER A 419 -88.04 15.63 45.93
C SER A 419 -89.32 16.38 45.52
N ALA A 420 -90.19 15.71 44.77
CA ALA A 420 -91.61 16.07 44.62
C ALA A 420 -92.42 14.84 44.15
N PRO A 421 -93.49 14.44 44.85
CA PRO A 421 -94.42 13.43 44.35
C PRO A 421 -95.35 14.08 43.31
N ASN A 422 -95.65 13.33 42.25
CA ASN A 422 -96.64 13.63 41.21
C ASN A 422 -96.22 14.61 40.11
N SER A 423 -95.40 14.16 39.17
CA SER A 423 -95.70 14.31 37.73
C SER A 423 -94.66 13.60 36.87
N SER A 424 -95.16 12.93 35.85
CA SER A 424 -94.44 12.23 34.80
C SER A 424 -93.37 13.07 34.10
N SER A 425 -92.24 12.40 33.82
CA SER A 425 -91.23 12.71 32.78
C SER A 425 -90.40 13.99 32.89
N GLN A 426 -89.64 14.15 33.98
CA GLN A 426 -88.40 14.95 33.92
C GLN A 426 -87.19 14.01 33.91
N ILE A 427 -86.75 13.62 32.71
CA ILE A 427 -85.63 12.68 32.49
C ILE A 427 -84.26 13.37 32.76
N VAL A 428 -84.24 14.69 32.97
CA VAL A 428 -83.03 15.48 33.27
C VAL A 428 -83.21 16.29 34.55
N SER A 429 -82.45 15.95 35.59
CA SER A 429 -82.48 16.62 36.89
C SER A 429 -82.08 18.11 36.79
N SER A 430 -82.75 18.99 37.54
CA SER A 430 -82.57 20.46 37.50
C SER A 430 -81.17 20.95 37.89
N TYR A 431 -80.31 20.08 38.43
CA TYR A 431 -78.96 20.41 38.89
C TYR A 431 -77.86 20.24 37.83
N ILE A 432 -78.22 19.93 36.58
CA ILE A 432 -77.24 19.76 35.48
C ILE A 432 -76.37 21.01 35.24
N TRP A 433 -76.84 22.20 35.64
CA TRP A 433 -76.05 23.43 35.60
C TRP A 433 -74.80 23.40 36.50
N ILE A 434 -74.84 22.66 37.62
CA ILE A 434 -73.70 22.54 38.55
C ILE A 434 -72.53 21.83 37.86
N TYR A 435 -72.80 20.83 37.00
CA TYR A 435 -71.76 20.18 36.20
C TYR A 435 -71.01 21.20 35.33
N TRP A 436 -71.73 22.09 34.64
CA TRP A 436 -71.12 23.13 33.80
C TRP A 436 -70.39 24.19 34.63
N ALA A 437 -70.92 24.54 35.80
CA ALA A 437 -70.33 25.53 36.71
C ALA A 437 -68.95 25.09 37.26
N PHE A 438 -68.71 23.80 37.44
CA PHE A 438 -67.39 23.29 37.87
C PHE A 438 -66.48 22.88 36.70
N THR A 439 -67.04 22.29 35.65
CA THR A 439 -66.26 21.75 34.52
C THR A 439 -65.59 22.87 33.71
N ILE A 440 -66.30 23.96 33.43
CA ILE A 440 -65.76 25.05 32.59
C ILE A 440 -64.58 25.75 33.29
N PRO A 441 -64.67 26.22 34.55
CA PRO A 441 -63.54 26.87 35.22
C PRO A 441 -62.34 25.93 35.41
N LEU A 442 -62.58 24.65 35.72
CA LEU A 442 -61.51 23.67 35.87
C LEU A 442 -60.75 23.46 34.55
N THR A 443 -61.49 23.33 33.44
CA THR A 443 -60.90 23.20 32.10
C THR A 443 -60.09 24.44 31.72
N ILE A 444 -60.61 25.65 32.00
CA ILE A 444 -59.89 26.91 31.78
C ILE A 444 -58.60 26.96 32.62
N THR A 445 -58.66 26.52 33.88
CA THR A 445 -57.52 26.56 34.80
C THR A 445 -56.41 25.64 34.31
N VAL A 446 -56.74 24.39 33.96
CA VAL A 446 -55.78 23.41 33.45
C VAL A 446 -55.20 23.86 32.10
N ALA A 447 -56.02 24.39 31.19
CA ALA A 447 -55.56 24.93 29.91
C ALA A 447 -54.65 26.16 30.08
N PHE A 448 -54.96 27.04 31.04
CA PHE A 448 -54.17 28.23 31.33
C PHE A 448 -52.83 27.84 31.97
N SER A 449 -52.81 26.92 32.93
CA SER A 449 -51.58 26.38 33.53
C SER A 449 -50.68 25.74 32.48
N TRP A 450 -51.23 24.91 31.57
CA TRP A 450 -50.48 24.33 30.46
C TRP A 450 -49.90 25.40 29.53
N ARG A 451 -50.71 26.40 29.14
CA ARG A 451 -50.27 27.48 28.25
C ARG A 451 -49.18 28.34 28.88
N LEU A 452 -49.27 28.64 30.17
CA LEU A 452 -48.24 29.39 30.89
C LEU A 452 -46.94 28.59 30.99
N TRP A 453 -47.03 27.30 31.35
CA TRP A 453 -45.87 26.43 31.42
C TRP A 453 -45.17 26.31 30.06
N TRP A 454 -45.94 26.06 29.00
CA TRP A 454 -45.43 26.01 27.63
C TRP A 454 -44.77 27.32 27.18
N ALA A 455 -45.38 28.47 27.48
CA ALA A 455 -44.84 29.77 27.13
C ALA A 455 -43.55 30.11 27.90
N TRP A 456 -43.43 29.61 29.13
CA TRP A 456 -42.23 29.77 29.95
C TRP A 456 -41.09 28.85 29.47
N GLU A 457 -41.38 27.58 29.24
CA GLU A 457 -40.43 26.58 28.73
C GLU A 457 -39.86 26.99 27.37
N LYS A 458 -40.73 27.46 26.47
CA LYS A 458 -40.32 27.93 25.14
C LYS A 458 -39.31 29.09 25.20
N ARG A 459 -39.48 30.02 26.15
CA ARG A 459 -38.56 31.16 26.31
C ARG A 459 -37.19 30.73 26.81
N HIS A 460 -37.11 29.69 27.64
CA HIS A 460 -35.82 29.15 28.09
C HIS A 460 -35.10 28.43 26.96
N LEU A 461 -35.81 27.59 26.20
CA LEU A 461 -35.23 26.85 25.07
C LEU A 461 -34.71 27.79 23.97
N ASP A 462 -35.51 28.79 23.56
CA ASP A 462 -35.10 29.75 22.53
C ASP A 462 -33.86 30.56 22.98
N ARG A 463 -33.74 30.86 24.29
CA ARG A 463 -32.58 31.55 24.83
C ARG A 463 -31.33 30.67 24.82
N ASP A 464 -31.46 29.41 25.20
CA ASP A 464 -30.33 28.47 25.23
C ASP A 464 -29.80 28.16 23.82
N VAL A 465 -30.70 28.02 22.84
CA VAL A 465 -30.34 27.82 21.42
C VAL A 465 -29.60 29.04 20.85
N LEU A 466 -30.07 30.26 21.15
CA LEU A 466 -29.39 31.49 20.69
C LEU A 466 -27.99 31.62 21.29
N LEU A 467 -27.82 31.26 22.58
CA LEU A 467 -26.51 31.25 23.23
C LEU A 467 -25.56 30.20 22.63
N GLU A 468 -26.05 29.05 22.19
CA GLU A 468 -25.24 28.07 21.48
C GLU A 468 -24.83 28.55 20.08
N ILE A 469 -25.74 29.18 19.32
CA ILE A 469 -25.44 29.76 18.00
C ILE A 469 -24.36 30.84 18.13
N GLU A 470 -24.49 31.73 19.12
CA GLU A 470 -23.51 32.79 19.39
C GLU A 470 -22.13 32.20 19.73
N LYS A 471 -22.08 31.15 20.57
CA LYS A 471 -20.83 30.44 20.88
C LYS A 471 -20.20 29.77 19.66
N ILE A 472 -21.00 29.17 18.78
CA ILE A 472 -20.51 28.53 17.55
C ILE A 472 -19.94 29.60 16.61
N GLU A 473 -20.64 30.72 16.42
CA GLU A 473 -20.19 31.83 15.58
C GLU A 473 -18.91 32.49 16.14
N GLU A 474 -18.83 32.68 17.45
CA GLU A 474 -17.64 33.19 18.13
C GLU A 474 -16.44 32.24 17.95
N SER A 475 -16.64 30.93 18.13
CA SER A 475 -15.59 29.91 17.91
C SER A 475 -15.12 29.81 16.46
N ALA A 476 -16.04 29.96 15.49
CA ALA A 476 -15.73 29.99 14.07
C ALA A 476 -14.95 31.27 13.70
N SER A 477 -15.30 32.40 14.31
CA SER A 477 -14.57 33.66 14.14
C SER A 477 -13.15 33.55 14.71
N LEU A 478 -12.96 33.07 15.93
CA LEU A 478 -11.65 32.87 16.59
C LEU A 478 -10.71 31.95 15.79
N ASN A 479 -11.25 30.88 15.19
CA ASN A 479 -10.50 30.00 14.30
C ASN A 479 -10.09 30.68 12.98
N SER A 480 -10.86 31.66 12.51
CA SER A 480 -10.52 32.45 11.32
C SER A 480 -9.42 33.50 11.58
N TRP A 481 -9.36 34.05 12.80
CA TRP A 481 -8.30 35.00 13.22
C TRP A 481 -6.98 34.29 13.48
N THR A 482 -6.99 33.15 14.19
CA THR A 482 -5.78 32.34 14.45
C THR A 482 -5.14 31.78 13.17
N LYS A 483 -5.95 31.47 12.15
CA LYS A 483 -5.46 31.05 10.82
C LYS A 483 -4.92 32.22 9.98
N ARG A 484 -5.30 33.47 10.31
CA ARG A 484 -4.79 34.69 9.64
C ARG A 484 -3.46 35.15 10.22
N ASP A 485 -3.26 34.99 11.53
CA ASP A 485 -2.02 35.38 12.20
C ASP A 485 -0.91 34.33 12.06
N SER A 486 -1.23 33.04 11.90
CA SER A 486 -0.25 31.99 11.58
C SER A 486 0.25 32.00 10.12
N GLY A 487 -0.32 32.86 9.26
CA GLY A 487 0.08 33.04 7.86
C GLY A 487 1.10 34.17 7.64
N LYS A 488 1.61 34.82 8.70
CA LYS A 488 2.65 35.83 8.63
C LYS A 488 3.70 35.62 9.72
N GLU A 489 4.55 34.61 9.57
CA GLU A 489 5.85 34.60 10.23
C GLU A 489 6.98 34.51 9.20
N VAL A 490 7.64 35.67 9.03
CA VAL A 490 9.10 35.85 9.06
C VAL A 490 9.93 34.88 8.20
N GLU A 491 10.27 35.33 6.99
CA GLU A 491 11.60 35.06 6.44
C GLU A 491 12.64 35.78 7.30
N MET A 492 13.50 35.03 8.00
CA MET A 492 14.93 35.36 8.09
C MET A 492 15.75 34.18 8.61
N SER A 493 16.62 33.72 7.71
CA SER A 493 17.76 32.83 7.87
C SER A 493 18.79 33.30 8.90
N GLY A 494 19.35 32.38 9.70
CA GLY A 494 20.69 32.54 10.29
C GLY A 494 21.78 32.43 9.21
N PRO A 495 22.98 33.03 9.40
CA PRO A 495 23.91 32.49 10.39
C PRO A 495 24.82 33.50 11.13
N VAL A 496 25.35 33.01 12.25
CA VAL A 496 26.72 33.12 12.81
C VAL A 496 27.71 34.16 12.24
N PHE A 497 28.40 34.81 13.19
CA PHE A 497 29.71 35.50 13.15
C PHE A 497 29.75 37.01 12.87
N GLU A 498 29.99 37.74 13.94
CA GLU A 498 30.37 39.15 13.99
C GLU A 498 31.90 39.23 13.81
N SER A 499 32.38 39.85 12.72
CA SER A 499 33.78 40.32 12.62
C SER A 499 33.92 41.51 11.67
N ALA A 500 34.53 42.57 12.20
CA ALA A 500 35.34 43.60 11.52
C ALA A 500 34.67 44.75 10.71
N LEU A 501 34.60 45.91 11.37
CA LEU A 501 35.01 47.28 10.96
C LEU A 501 34.52 47.95 9.63
N PRO A 502 34.47 49.31 9.61
CA PRO A 502 33.63 50.11 8.72
C PRO A 502 34.40 50.74 7.55
N SER A 503 33.63 51.29 6.60
CA SER A 503 33.92 52.43 5.72
C SER A 503 33.57 52.13 4.26
N LEU A 504 32.67 52.94 3.68
CA LEU A 504 33.03 53.78 2.53
C LEU A 504 31.85 54.64 2.07
N ARG A 505 32.04 55.93 2.34
CA ARG A 505 31.44 57.11 1.73
C ARG A 505 31.18 57.00 0.21
N ARG A 506 30.07 57.67 -0.17
CA ARG A 506 29.89 58.54 -1.35
C ARG A 506 29.94 57.86 -2.73
N ARG A 507 28.93 58.16 -3.55
CA ARG A 507 28.88 59.29 -4.50
C ARG A 507 27.51 59.24 -5.21
N ILE A 508 26.77 60.36 -5.20
CA ILE A 508 26.45 61.21 -6.38
C ILE A 508 25.44 60.52 -7.33
N GLY A 509 24.31 61.08 -7.75
CA GLY A 509 23.69 62.41 -7.66
C GLY A 509 22.21 62.24 -8.09
N LYS A 510 21.28 62.99 -7.50
CA LYS A 510 20.75 64.29 -7.96
C LYS A 510 19.97 64.23 -9.30
N LYS A 511 18.72 64.75 -9.23
CA LYS A 511 17.87 65.32 -10.29
C LYS A 511 17.09 64.31 -11.16
N ASP A 512 15.83 64.53 -11.52
CA ASP A 512 14.90 65.66 -11.38
C ASP A 512 13.45 65.13 -11.50
N ASP A 513 12.53 65.92 -10.96
CA ASP A 513 11.08 65.88 -11.11
C ASP A 513 10.57 65.93 -12.57
N ALA A 514 9.44 65.24 -12.81
CA ALA A 514 8.34 65.52 -13.75
C ALA A 514 7.70 64.15 -14.10
N GLU A 515 6.39 63.92 -14.11
CA GLU A 515 5.28 64.81 -14.37
C GLU A 515 3.99 64.14 -13.89
N LYS A 516 3.03 64.96 -13.50
CA LYS A 516 1.73 64.60 -12.93
C LYS A 516 0.64 65.07 -13.91
N LYS A 517 -0.47 64.33 -13.93
CA LYS A 517 -1.78 64.61 -14.61
C LYS A 517 -1.84 64.06 -16.03
N ILE A 518 -2.86 63.29 -16.40
CA ILE A 518 -4.29 63.48 -16.13
C ILE A 518 -4.94 62.28 -15.42
#